data_AF-A0A812TQN3-F1
#
_entry.id   AF-A0A812TQN3-F1
#
_cell.length_a   1.000
_cell.length_b   1.000
_cell.length_c   1.000
_cell.angle_alpha   90.00
_cell.angle_beta   90.00
_cell.angle_gamma   90.00
#
_symmetry.space_group_name_H-M   'P 1'
#
loop_
_entity.id
_entity.type
_entity.pdbx_description
1 polymer ?
#
loop_
_entity_poly.entity_id
_entity_poly.type
_entity_poly.pdbx_seq_one_letter_code
_entity_poly.pdbx_strand_id
1 'polypeptide(L)'
;MMLHSCWVAPFWVVVLLGAYPATSVRTVVKLKECGYKSLSKAKVTDLKDGRVQVKFCEETVVLDSNQSQTDAWKSLMWWDPAQQGKKLTEEDLKILKSYLGQYDYSRPMGQIGHGLLPTNYEGFREDNRGNAAGMVRAVLNFEVSLANTLNKLPATGAVELYRGGWTSAQQLHEMQAALDSGSAVSFPWFQSTTTLQSHAYKFMGRKSEPEHCQYTCVEQGEAFPTFLTYKTCHGKNVEEWNRLEQEWLLLPSLSYKPASISKVMNDPWWEATPKDMAEWLGQSHTVIEDWSRKGKTTFGPWPDLAAAVLAHSIDGRAFMKWNANRSFPEPYVKGKWDESEYLYSDKTQELRYASYTRFKLPTISTGMGKGPNTVPYYYTITLEDAEPC
;
A
#
# COMPACT_ATOMS: atom_id res chain seq x y z
N MET A 1 -28.97 -79.53 -22.92
CA MET A 1 -27.67 -78.86 -22.70
C MET A 1 -27.98 -77.48 -22.16
N MET A 2 -27.96 -77.32 -20.83
CA MET A 2 -26.87 -76.66 -20.08
C MET A 2 -26.67 -75.21 -20.55
N LEU A 3 -27.31 -74.26 -19.88
CA LEU A 3 -26.78 -73.52 -18.71
C LEU A 3 -26.00 -72.27 -19.17
N HIS A 4 -26.55 -71.07 -18.98
CA HIS A 4 -26.08 -70.13 -17.95
C HIS A 4 -26.84 -68.81 -18.03
N SER A 5 -27.60 -68.56 -16.96
CA SER A 5 -28.07 -67.25 -16.54
C SER A 5 -26.88 -66.36 -16.14
N CYS A 6 -26.90 -65.09 -16.53
CA CYS A 6 -26.18 -64.03 -15.83
C CYS A 6 -27.13 -62.88 -15.59
N TRP A 7 -27.62 -62.81 -14.35
CA TRP A 7 -28.21 -61.62 -13.76
C TRP A 7 -27.09 -60.69 -13.32
N VAL A 8 -27.13 -59.41 -13.71
CA VAL A 8 -26.35 -58.36 -13.06
C VAL A 8 -27.35 -57.36 -12.50
N ALA A 9 -27.48 -57.37 -11.18
CA ALA A 9 -28.19 -56.36 -10.41
C ALA A 9 -27.38 -55.05 -10.37
N PRO A 10 -28.03 -53.88 -10.37
CA PRO A 10 -27.34 -52.61 -10.17
C PRO A 10 -26.92 -52.47 -8.70
N PHE A 11 -25.60 -52.37 -8.49
CA PHE A 11 -25.01 -51.93 -7.22
C PHE A 11 -25.37 -50.46 -6.97
N TRP A 12 -26.25 -50.23 -6.00
CA TRP A 12 -26.40 -48.92 -5.38
C TRP A 12 -25.20 -48.70 -4.45
N VAL A 13 -24.25 -47.86 -4.87
CA VAL A 13 -23.24 -47.32 -3.97
C VAL A 13 -23.93 -46.28 -3.09
N VAL A 14 -24.30 -46.69 -1.88
CA VAL A 14 -24.64 -45.77 -0.79
C VAL A 14 -23.34 -45.09 -0.37
N VAL A 15 -23.11 -43.89 -0.89
CA VAL A 15 -22.10 -42.97 -0.33
C VAL A 15 -22.66 -42.47 0.99
N LEU A 16 -22.21 -43.08 2.09
CA LEU A 16 -22.33 -42.53 3.43
C LEU A 16 -21.54 -41.21 3.46
N LEU A 17 -22.23 -40.11 3.20
CA LEU A 17 -21.78 -38.77 3.57
C LEU A 17 -21.68 -38.75 5.10
N GLY A 18 -20.47 -38.99 5.60
CA GLY A 18 -20.12 -38.74 6.99
C GLY A 18 -20.35 -37.26 7.27
N ALA A 19 -21.49 -36.96 7.89
CA ALA A 19 -21.75 -35.70 8.55
C ALA A 19 -20.78 -35.57 9.72
N TYR A 20 -19.55 -35.15 9.44
CA TYR A 20 -18.72 -34.53 10.46
C TYR A 20 -19.42 -33.23 10.82
N PRO A 21 -19.83 -33.02 12.08
CA PRO A 21 -20.20 -31.70 12.51
C PRO A 21 -18.95 -30.85 12.32
N ALA A 22 -18.98 -29.95 11.35
CA ALA A 22 -18.12 -28.78 11.36
C ALA A 22 -18.52 -27.98 12.59
N THR A 23 -18.01 -28.39 13.75
CA THR A 23 -17.89 -27.51 14.90
C THR A 23 -17.06 -26.35 14.40
N SER A 24 -17.77 -25.31 13.98
CA SER A 24 -17.29 -23.93 13.96
C SER A 24 -16.67 -23.71 15.33
N VAL A 25 -15.35 -23.91 15.40
CA VAL A 25 -14.57 -23.30 16.44
C VAL A 25 -14.62 -21.82 16.09
N ARG A 26 -15.67 -21.16 16.59
CA ARG A 26 -15.57 -19.74 16.94
C ARG A 26 -14.41 -19.68 17.92
N THR A 27 -13.21 -19.49 17.40
CA THR A 27 -12.11 -18.95 18.18
C THR A 27 -12.56 -17.54 18.50
N VAL A 28 -13.37 -17.40 19.55
CA VAL A 28 -13.45 -16.16 20.30
C VAL A 28 -12.03 -16.00 20.80
N VAL A 29 -11.21 -15.28 20.04
CA VAL A 29 -9.95 -14.76 20.54
C VAL A 29 -10.39 -13.95 21.75
N LYS A 30 -10.21 -14.50 22.95
CA LYS A 30 -10.24 -13.71 24.17
C LYS A 30 -9.19 -12.64 23.93
N LEU A 31 -9.62 -11.44 23.54
CA LEU A 31 -8.83 -10.22 23.65
C LEU A 31 -8.34 -10.23 25.10
N LYS A 32 -7.07 -10.58 25.29
CA LYS A 32 -6.44 -10.47 26.61
C LYS A 32 -6.64 -9.02 27.04
N GLU A 33 -6.98 -8.80 28.31
CA GLU A 33 -7.26 -7.48 28.92
C GLU A 33 -6.03 -6.55 28.98
N CYS A 34 -5.08 -6.70 28.06
CA CYS A 34 -3.89 -5.89 27.98
C CYS A 34 -4.15 -4.62 27.16
N GLY A 35 -4.33 -3.50 27.85
CA GLY A 35 -4.36 -2.19 27.19
C GLY A 35 -2.98 -1.77 26.70
N TYR A 36 -2.94 -0.95 25.65
CA TYR A 36 -1.71 -0.38 25.08
C TYR A 36 -0.82 0.34 26.12
N LYS A 37 -1.41 0.90 27.18
CA LYS A 37 -0.69 1.59 28.27
C LYS A 37 0.34 0.69 28.97
N SER A 38 0.19 -0.63 28.91
CA SER A 38 1.16 -1.59 29.45
C SER A 38 2.56 -1.46 28.80
N LEU A 39 2.64 -0.98 27.55
CA LEU A 39 3.89 -0.79 26.83
C LEU A 39 4.82 0.21 27.53
N SER A 40 4.27 1.23 28.20
CA SER A 40 5.07 2.19 28.97
C SER A 40 5.79 1.57 30.18
N LYS A 41 5.31 0.39 30.62
CA LYS A 41 5.88 -0.40 31.72
C LYS A 41 6.59 -1.66 31.22
N ALA A 42 6.72 -1.82 29.90
CA ALA A 42 7.31 -3.01 29.33
C ALA A 42 8.78 -3.16 29.75
N LYS A 43 9.18 -4.40 30.04
CA LYS A 43 10.60 -4.71 30.26
C LYS A 43 11.28 -4.86 28.90
N VAL A 44 12.06 -3.85 28.53
CA VAL A 44 12.88 -3.83 27.32
C VAL A 44 14.32 -4.22 27.66
N THR A 45 14.90 -5.19 26.97
CA THR A 45 16.23 -5.74 27.26
C THR A 45 16.98 -6.06 25.97
N ASP A 46 18.22 -5.60 25.87
CA ASP A 46 19.12 -5.99 24.77
C ASP A 46 19.50 -7.46 24.88
N LEU A 47 19.49 -8.17 23.75
CA LEU A 47 20.00 -9.52 23.62
C LEU A 47 21.45 -9.48 23.09
N LYS A 48 22.21 -10.54 23.37
CA LYS A 48 23.65 -10.62 23.03
C LYS A 48 23.94 -10.60 21.53
N ASP A 49 22.94 -10.87 20.70
CA ASP A 49 23.03 -10.92 19.24
C ASP A 49 22.54 -9.63 18.55
N GLY A 50 22.31 -8.56 19.33
CA GLY A 50 21.88 -7.27 18.79
C GLY A 50 20.36 -7.14 18.59
N ARG A 51 19.58 -8.18 18.92
CA ARG A 51 18.11 -8.10 18.98
C ARG A 51 17.64 -7.45 20.28
N VAL A 52 16.39 -6.98 20.30
CA VAL A 52 15.78 -6.39 21.50
C VAL A 52 14.55 -7.18 21.91
N GLN A 53 14.50 -7.60 23.17
CA GLN A 53 13.35 -8.26 23.76
C GLN A 53 12.45 -7.25 24.47
N VAL A 54 11.15 -7.31 24.21
CA VAL A 54 10.11 -6.54 24.90
C VAL A 54 9.14 -7.49 25.58
N LYS A 55 8.97 -7.34 26.91
CA LYS A 55 7.99 -8.11 27.69
C LYS A 55 6.90 -7.22 28.26
N PHE A 56 5.65 -7.56 28.01
CA PHE A 56 4.45 -6.85 28.46
C PHE A 56 3.29 -7.86 28.55
N CYS A 57 2.39 -7.73 29.54
CA CYS A 57 1.19 -8.57 29.66
C CYS A 57 1.40 -10.08 29.41
N GLU A 58 2.46 -10.64 29.99
CA GLU A 58 2.85 -12.05 29.84
C GLU A 58 3.29 -12.46 28.42
N GLU A 59 3.36 -11.50 27.50
CA GLU A 59 3.86 -11.68 26.14
C GLU A 59 5.31 -11.27 26.02
N THR A 60 5.99 -11.86 25.04
CA THR A 60 7.37 -11.56 24.71
C THR A 60 7.49 -11.39 23.21
N VAL A 61 7.87 -10.19 22.79
CA VAL A 61 8.20 -9.85 21.40
C VAL A 61 9.71 -9.70 21.30
N VAL A 62 10.30 -10.21 20.21
CA VAL A 62 11.73 -10.06 19.94
C VAL A 62 11.90 -9.31 18.63
N LEU A 63 12.40 -8.08 18.73
CA LEU A 63 12.64 -7.21 17.58
C LEU A 63 13.99 -7.54 16.96
N ASP A 64 13.98 -7.74 15.65
CA ASP A 64 15.15 -8.05 14.82
C ASP A 64 15.25 -7.03 13.68
N SER A 65 16.45 -6.72 13.19
CA SER A 65 16.63 -5.76 12.09
C SER A 65 16.20 -6.31 10.73
N ASN A 66 16.15 -7.63 10.58
CA ASN A 66 15.98 -8.33 9.31
C ASN A 66 14.74 -9.23 9.27
N GLN A 67 14.17 -9.57 10.43
CA GLN A 67 12.99 -10.44 10.51
C GLN A 67 11.80 -9.74 11.15
N SER A 68 10.73 -9.52 10.37
CA SER A 68 9.48 -8.95 10.88
C SER A 68 8.72 -9.96 11.75
N GLN A 69 8.12 -9.46 12.83
CA GLN A 69 7.10 -10.19 13.60
C GLN A 69 5.76 -9.49 13.37
N THR A 70 5.02 -9.96 12.37
CA THR A 70 3.77 -9.32 11.90
C THR A 70 2.65 -9.28 12.94
N ASP A 71 2.79 -10.00 14.04
CA ASP A 71 1.83 -10.02 15.15
C ASP A 71 2.28 -9.22 16.38
N ALA A 72 3.41 -8.51 16.30
CA ALA A 72 3.86 -7.62 17.37
C ALA A 72 2.70 -6.68 17.73
N TRP A 73 2.31 -6.61 19.01
CA TRP A 73 1.24 -5.71 19.50
C TRP A 73 -0.20 -5.98 19.01
N LYS A 74 -0.45 -6.99 18.16
CA LYS A 74 -1.81 -7.32 17.70
C LYS A 74 -2.77 -7.66 18.85
N SER A 75 -2.22 -8.16 19.97
CA SER A 75 -2.96 -8.52 21.19
C SER A 75 -3.41 -7.33 22.03
N LEU A 76 -2.88 -6.13 21.78
CA LEU A 76 -3.16 -4.94 22.58
C LEU A 76 -4.46 -4.26 22.17
N MET A 77 -5.26 -3.86 23.16
CA MET A 77 -6.40 -2.98 22.94
C MET A 77 -5.91 -1.52 22.92
N TRP A 78 -5.94 -0.90 21.74
CA TRP A 78 -5.51 0.49 21.53
C TRP A 78 -6.64 1.51 21.61
N TRP A 79 -7.87 1.08 21.33
CA TRP A 79 -9.07 1.91 21.45
C TRP A 79 -9.50 2.00 22.93
N ASP A 80 -9.55 3.22 23.46
CA ASP A 80 -9.97 3.52 24.84
C ASP A 80 -11.15 4.51 24.82
N PRO A 81 -12.41 4.01 24.73
CA PRO A 81 -13.61 4.85 24.73
C PRO A 81 -13.71 5.79 25.93
N ALA A 82 -13.13 5.43 27.08
CA ALA A 82 -13.22 6.22 28.31
C ALA A 82 -12.38 7.51 28.26
N GLN A 83 -11.58 7.74 27.22
CA GLN A 83 -10.86 8.99 27.01
C GLN A 83 -11.57 9.95 26.04
N GLN A 84 -12.56 9.50 25.29
CA GLN A 84 -13.12 10.31 24.20
C GLN A 84 -13.79 11.60 24.68
N GLY A 85 -13.61 12.66 23.89
CA GLY A 85 -14.19 13.98 24.17
C GLY A 85 -13.44 14.77 25.26
N LYS A 86 -12.33 14.25 25.78
CA LYS A 86 -11.50 15.00 26.72
C LYS A 86 -10.70 16.08 26.00
N LYS A 87 -10.47 17.19 26.70
CA LYS A 87 -9.67 18.30 26.19
C LYS A 87 -8.21 17.86 26.00
N LEU A 88 -7.61 18.25 24.87
CA LEU A 88 -6.18 18.11 24.64
C LEU A 88 -5.39 19.10 25.50
N THR A 89 -4.31 18.62 26.10
CA THR A 89 -3.31 19.43 26.82
C THR A 89 -2.27 19.96 25.85
N GLU A 90 -1.41 20.88 26.31
CA GLU A 90 -0.28 21.37 25.51
C GLU A 90 0.70 20.24 25.13
N GLU A 91 0.91 19.28 26.04
CA GLU A 91 1.76 18.12 25.77
C GLU A 91 1.13 17.20 24.72
N ASP A 92 -0.19 16.99 24.75
CA ASP A 92 -0.88 16.22 23.72
C ASP A 92 -0.66 16.83 22.32
N LEU A 93 -0.77 18.16 22.23
CA LEU A 93 -0.56 18.90 20.98
C LEU A 93 0.89 18.82 20.51
N LYS A 94 1.86 18.81 21.43
CA LYS A 94 3.27 18.61 21.12
C LYS A 94 3.50 17.22 20.51
N ILE A 95 2.97 16.17 21.15
CA ILE A 95 3.07 14.79 20.65
C ILE A 95 2.45 14.65 19.26
N LEU A 96 1.26 15.22 19.03
CA LEU A 96 0.63 15.22 17.70
C LEU A 96 1.54 15.90 16.67
N LYS A 97 1.99 17.13 16.95
CA LYS A 97 2.83 17.88 16.00
C LYS A 97 4.16 17.19 15.70
N SER A 98 4.75 16.46 16.66
CA SER A 98 5.95 15.66 16.43
C SER A 98 5.68 14.47 15.49
N TYR A 99 4.50 13.86 15.58
CA TYR A 99 4.14 12.74 14.70
C TYR A 99 3.76 13.21 13.28
N LEU A 100 2.97 14.27 13.17
CA LEU A 100 2.42 14.76 11.89
C LEU A 100 3.52 15.39 11.02
N GLY A 101 3.61 14.97 9.76
CA GLY A 101 4.47 15.60 8.74
C GLY A 101 5.98 15.34 8.87
N GLN A 102 6.45 14.56 9.85
CA GLN A 102 7.86 14.17 9.99
C GLN A 102 8.04 12.65 9.88
N TYR A 103 8.81 12.22 8.87
CA TYR A 103 9.18 10.81 8.69
C TYR A 103 10.01 10.28 9.88
N ASP A 104 10.64 11.16 10.64
CA ASP A 104 11.59 10.84 11.71
C ASP A 104 10.95 10.13 12.91
N TYR A 105 9.65 10.35 13.15
CA TYR A 105 8.89 9.69 14.22
C TYR A 105 8.06 8.52 13.70
N SER A 106 7.38 8.71 12.57
CA SER A 106 6.47 7.70 11.99
C SER A 106 7.20 6.45 11.49
N ARG A 107 8.43 6.57 10.94
CA ARG A 107 9.20 5.42 10.45
C ARG A 107 9.65 4.47 11.57
N PRO A 108 10.29 4.93 12.66
CA PRO A 108 10.64 4.04 13.79
C PRO A 108 9.43 3.34 14.42
N MET A 109 8.31 4.06 14.59
CA MET A 109 7.06 3.48 15.10
C MET A 109 6.50 2.42 14.16
N GLY A 110 6.48 2.71 12.85
CA GLY A 110 6.09 1.72 11.83
C GLY A 110 6.95 0.47 11.91
N GLN A 111 8.29 0.61 12.00
CA GLN A 111 9.20 -0.52 12.14
C GLN A 111 8.88 -1.37 13.38
N ILE A 112 8.71 -0.75 14.55
CA ILE A 112 8.34 -1.47 15.78
C ILE A 112 6.98 -2.16 15.63
N GLY A 113 6.00 -1.50 15.01
CA GLY A 113 4.70 -2.09 14.71
C GLY A 113 4.78 -3.31 13.81
N HIS A 114 5.73 -3.35 12.89
CA HIS A 114 6.06 -4.53 12.07
C HIS A 114 6.93 -5.58 12.81
N GLY A 115 7.20 -5.39 14.09
CA GLY A 115 8.07 -6.26 14.88
C GLY A 115 9.55 -6.16 14.52
N LEU A 116 9.96 -5.08 13.87
CA LEU A 116 11.34 -4.83 13.47
C LEU A 116 12.05 -3.94 14.49
N LEU A 117 13.35 -4.16 14.64
CA LEU A 117 14.21 -3.21 15.31
C LEU A 117 14.40 -1.98 14.39
N PRO A 118 14.09 -0.75 14.84
CA PRO A 118 14.28 0.42 14.00
C PRO A 118 15.73 0.58 13.57
N THR A 119 15.99 1.16 12.40
CA THR A 119 17.35 1.33 11.85
C THR A 119 17.70 2.80 11.61
N ASN A 120 16.68 3.63 11.40
CA ASN A 120 16.77 5.08 11.37
C ASN A 120 16.08 5.63 12.62
N TYR A 121 16.69 6.64 13.26
CA TYR A 121 16.37 7.04 14.61
C TYR A 121 16.31 8.56 14.79
N GLU A 122 16.35 9.34 13.71
CA GLU A 122 16.65 10.79 13.79
C GLU A 122 15.81 11.55 14.83
N GLY A 123 14.52 11.26 14.98
CA GLY A 123 13.66 11.87 16.01
C GLY A 123 13.88 11.38 17.46
N PHE A 124 14.51 10.22 17.66
CA PHE A 124 14.75 9.59 18.97
C PHE A 124 16.25 9.50 19.35
N ARG A 125 17.14 10.02 18.48
CA ARG A 125 18.57 9.71 18.47
C ARG A 125 19.39 10.42 19.54
N GLU A 126 19.03 11.65 19.91
CA GLU A 126 19.91 12.51 20.72
C GLU A 126 20.23 11.90 22.09
N ASP A 127 19.27 11.20 22.70
CA ASP A 127 19.43 10.62 24.04
C ASP A 127 19.75 9.11 24.06
N ASN A 128 19.74 8.43 22.90
CA ASN A 128 19.79 6.94 22.83
C ASN A 128 20.88 6.37 21.91
N ARG A 129 21.92 7.15 21.57
CA ARG A 129 23.00 6.67 20.68
C ARG A 129 23.66 5.41 21.24
N GLY A 130 23.56 4.30 20.51
CA GLY A 130 24.18 3.01 20.87
C GLY A 130 23.41 2.18 21.90
N ASN A 131 22.19 2.59 22.28
CA ASN A 131 21.33 1.87 23.23
C ASN A 131 20.01 1.46 22.56
N ALA A 132 19.99 0.29 21.92
CA ALA A 132 18.83 -0.19 21.18
C ALA A 132 17.61 -0.41 22.08
N ALA A 133 17.78 -1.00 23.27
CA ALA A 133 16.70 -1.12 24.26
C ALA A 133 16.19 0.24 24.76
N GLY A 134 17.06 1.22 24.99
CA GLY A 134 16.68 2.59 25.36
C GLY A 134 15.83 3.25 24.27
N MET A 135 16.23 3.07 23.02
CA MET A 135 15.50 3.55 21.85
C MET A 135 14.12 2.91 21.72
N VAL A 136 14.04 1.58 21.78
CA VAL A 136 12.77 0.85 21.72
C VAL A 136 11.84 1.32 22.84
N ARG A 137 12.37 1.54 24.06
CA ARG A 137 11.59 2.10 25.16
C ARG A 137 11.08 3.51 24.86
N ALA A 138 11.90 4.38 24.27
CA ALA A 138 11.50 5.73 23.91
C ALA A 138 10.38 5.73 22.86
N VAL A 139 10.48 4.90 21.83
CA VAL A 139 9.44 4.76 20.80
C VAL A 139 8.15 4.21 21.40
N LEU A 140 8.20 3.15 22.22
CA LEU A 140 7.01 2.59 22.88
C LEU A 140 6.31 3.61 23.79
N ASN A 141 7.08 4.41 24.53
CA ASN A 141 6.52 5.50 25.36
C ASN A 141 5.85 6.57 24.49
N PHE A 142 6.43 6.89 23.33
CA PHE A 142 5.84 7.83 22.39
C PHE A 142 4.56 7.26 21.77
N GLU A 143 4.51 5.98 21.38
CA GLU A 143 3.30 5.31 20.89
C GLU A 143 2.17 5.35 21.92
N VAL A 144 2.47 5.09 23.20
CA VAL A 144 1.49 5.20 24.29
C VAL A 144 1.00 6.65 24.44
N SER A 145 1.90 7.63 24.33
CA SER A 145 1.54 9.05 24.43
C SER A 145 0.67 9.49 23.26
N LEU A 146 1.01 9.08 22.03
CA LEU A 146 0.21 9.34 20.84
C LEU A 146 -1.16 8.68 20.94
N ALA A 147 -1.24 7.41 21.36
CA ALA A 147 -2.52 6.74 21.57
C ALA A 147 -3.36 7.41 22.67
N ASN A 148 -2.75 7.86 23.77
CA ASN A 148 -3.45 8.65 24.79
C ASN A 148 -4.05 9.93 24.20
N THR A 149 -3.27 10.65 23.40
CA THR A 149 -3.72 11.86 22.71
C THR A 149 -4.86 11.58 21.74
N LEU A 150 -4.70 10.60 20.86
CA LEU A 150 -5.68 10.25 19.83
C LEU A 150 -6.98 9.71 20.43
N ASN A 151 -6.93 8.97 21.55
CA ASN A 151 -8.14 8.51 22.23
C ASN A 151 -8.92 9.65 22.90
N LYS A 152 -8.34 10.83 23.13
CA LYS A 152 -9.08 12.02 23.59
C LYS A 152 -9.93 12.63 22.49
N LEU A 153 -9.49 12.50 21.23
CA LEU A 153 -10.27 12.94 20.08
C LEU A 153 -11.56 12.10 19.97
N PRO A 154 -12.69 12.73 19.62
CA PRO A 154 -13.96 12.02 19.49
C PRO A 154 -13.85 10.93 18.42
N ALA A 155 -14.59 9.82 18.61
CA ALA A 155 -14.91 8.97 17.47
C ALA A 155 -15.71 9.80 16.46
N THR A 156 -15.40 9.59 15.19
CA THR A 156 -16.08 10.29 14.11
C THR A 156 -17.20 9.41 13.59
N GLY A 157 -18.21 10.01 12.96
CA GLY A 157 -19.17 9.23 12.18
C GLY A 157 -18.47 8.46 11.07
N ALA A 158 -19.21 7.59 10.38
CA ALA A 158 -18.67 6.85 9.23
C ALA A 158 -17.98 7.80 8.24
N VAL A 159 -16.72 7.51 7.94
CA VAL A 159 -15.86 8.28 7.02
C VAL A 159 -15.14 7.32 6.08
N GLU A 160 -14.88 7.79 4.86
CA GLU A 160 -14.03 7.11 3.89
C GLU A 160 -12.63 7.76 3.91
N LEU A 161 -11.62 6.95 4.17
CA LEU A 161 -10.21 7.38 4.30
C LEU A 161 -9.33 6.62 3.33
N TYR A 162 -8.36 7.32 2.74
CA TYR A 162 -7.45 6.77 1.74
C TYR A 162 -6.02 6.70 2.27
N ARG A 163 -5.31 5.64 1.89
CA ARG A 163 -3.87 5.50 2.16
C ARG A 163 -3.20 4.85 0.96
N GLY A 164 -2.22 5.54 0.39
CA GLY A 164 -1.27 4.90 -0.50
C GLY A 164 -0.10 4.35 0.29
N GLY A 165 0.46 3.24 -0.15
CA GLY A 165 1.67 2.69 0.41
C GLY A 165 2.16 1.47 -0.34
N TRP A 166 2.91 0.64 0.38
CA TRP A 166 3.43 -0.63 -0.09
C TRP A 166 3.07 -1.70 0.94
N THR A 167 2.53 -2.82 0.45
CA THR A 167 2.08 -3.96 1.24
C THR A 167 2.96 -5.15 0.88
N SER A 168 3.47 -5.88 1.88
CA SER A 168 4.25 -7.09 1.62
C SER A 168 3.38 -8.18 0.96
N ALA A 169 4.00 -9.09 0.22
CA ALA A 169 3.30 -10.20 -0.40
C ALA A 169 2.56 -11.07 0.63
N GLN A 170 3.17 -11.29 1.80
CA GLN A 170 2.53 -11.99 2.91
C GLN A 170 1.26 -11.26 3.36
N GLN A 171 1.33 -9.95 3.61
CA GLN A 171 0.17 -9.18 4.07
C GLN A 171 -0.93 -9.11 3.02
N LEU A 172 -0.58 -9.01 1.73
CA LEU A 172 -1.56 -9.06 0.65
C LEU A 172 -2.26 -10.42 0.59
N HIS A 173 -1.51 -11.52 0.77
CA HIS A 173 -2.07 -12.87 0.85
C HIS A 173 -2.98 -13.05 2.08
N GLU A 174 -2.58 -12.52 3.24
CA GLU A 174 -3.42 -12.52 4.45
C GLU A 174 -4.74 -11.77 4.23
N MET A 175 -4.71 -10.61 3.56
CA MET A 175 -5.92 -9.88 3.20
C MET A 175 -6.79 -10.63 2.18
N GLN A 176 -6.19 -11.32 1.21
CA GLN A 176 -6.95 -12.14 0.25
C GLN A 176 -7.62 -13.34 0.94
N ALA A 177 -6.90 -14.04 1.82
CA ALA A 177 -7.47 -15.15 2.60
C ALA A 177 -8.60 -14.66 3.53
N ALA A 178 -8.47 -13.46 4.10
CA ALA A 178 -9.52 -12.84 4.90
C ALA A 178 -10.75 -12.45 4.06
N LEU A 179 -10.55 -11.92 2.85
CA LEU A 179 -11.64 -11.66 1.88
C LEU A 179 -12.40 -12.95 1.56
N ASP A 180 -11.68 -14.03 1.23
CA ASP A 180 -12.28 -15.30 0.79
C ASP A 180 -13.02 -16.02 1.92
N SER A 181 -12.57 -15.87 3.16
CA SER A 181 -13.17 -16.50 4.35
C SER A 181 -14.19 -15.63 5.08
N GLY A 182 -14.28 -14.34 4.75
CA GLY A 182 -15.05 -13.35 5.52
C GLY A 182 -14.45 -13.01 6.89
N SER A 183 -13.18 -13.37 7.12
CA SER A 183 -12.43 -13.06 8.34
C SER A 183 -11.97 -11.60 8.36
N ALA A 184 -11.57 -11.11 9.53
CA ALA A 184 -11.00 -9.78 9.68
C ALA A 184 -9.47 -9.79 9.66
N VAL A 185 -8.89 -8.67 9.26
CA VAL A 185 -7.46 -8.35 9.37
C VAL A 185 -7.26 -7.16 10.29
N SER A 186 -6.07 -7.04 10.86
CA SER A 186 -5.69 -5.88 11.66
C SER A 186 -4.22 -5.50 11.43
N PHE A 187 -3.91 -4.22 11.67
CA PHE A 187 -2.59 -3.66 11.45
C PHE A 187 -2.00 -3.21 12.80
N PRO A 188 -0.90 -3.81 13.28
CA PRO A 188 -0.31 -3.47 14.58
C PRO A 188 0.42 -2.12 14.66
N TRP A 189 0.19 -1.21 13.72
CA TRP A 189 0.75 0.15 13.71
C TRP A 189 -0.30 1.19 13.37
N PHE A 190 -0.01 2.44 13.74
CA PHE A 190 -0.83 3.60 13.39
C PHE A 190 -0.87 3.76 11.87
N GLN A 191 -2.05 3.96 11.30
CA GLN A 191 -2.18 4.31 9.88
C GLN A 191 -2.42 5.81 9.73
N SER A 192 -1.48 6.51 9.11
CA SER A 192 -1.76 7.80 8.46
C SER A 192 -2.59 7.58 7.22
N THR A 193 -3.71 8.30 7.15
CA THR A 193 -4.70 8.25 6.08
C THR A 193 -5.12 9.67 5.75
N THR A 194 -5.88 9.86 4.67
CA THR A 194 -6.34 11.18 4.22
C THR A 194 -7.72 11.09 3.59
N THR A 195 -8.50 12.14 3.67
CA THR A 195 -9.73 12.30 2.86
C THR A 195 -9.42 12.74 1.41
N LEU A 196 -8.18 13.10 1.09
CA LEU A 196 -7.73 13.49 -0.24
C LEU A 196 -7.17 12.29 -1.01
N GLN A 197 -8.01 11.68 -1.85
CA GLN A 197 -7.63 10.55 -2.71
C GLN A 197 -6.34 10.83 -3.53
N SER A 198 -6.23 12.04 -4.08
CA SER A 198 -5.06 12.46 -4.88
C SER A 198 -3.76 12.56 -4.07
N HIS A 199 -3.86 12.86 -2.77
CA HIS A 199 -2.72 12.92 -1.88
C HIS A 199 -2.20 11.51 -1.56
N ALA A 200 -3.11 10.55 -1.31
CA ALA A 200 -2.75 9.15 -1.04
C ALA A 200 -1.90 8.53 -2.17
N TYR A 201 -2.16 8.86 -3.45
CA TYR A 201 -1.37 8.32 -4.57
C TYR A 201 0.12 8.68 -4.54
N LYS A 202 0.54 9.73 -3.81
CA LYS A 202 1.94 10.14 -3.71
C LYS A 202 2.83 9.08 -3.03
N PHE A 203 2.25 8.21 -2.21
CA PHE A 203 2.97 7.23 -1.40
C PHE A 203 3.09 5.84 -2.05
N MET A 204 2.66 5.69 -3.30
CA MET A 204 2.69 4.40 -4.03
C MET A 204 3.74 4.37 -5.14
N GLY A 205 4.52 5.45 -5.30
CA GLY A 205 5.65 5.47 -6.22
C GLY A 205 6.84 4.68 -5.68
N ARG A 206 7.82 4.38 -6.55
CA ARG A 206 9.05 3.65 -6.15
C ARG A 206 9.86 4.34 -5.05
N LYS A 207 9.75 5.67 -4.88
CA LYS A 207 10.41 6.36 -3.75
C LYS A 207 9.95 5.85 -2.38
N SER A 208 8.72 5.32 -2.31
CA SER A 208 8.13 4.77 -1.08
C SER A 208 8.24 3.24 -1.00
N GLU A 209 8.92 2.62 -1.97
CA GLU A 209 9.15 1.18 -1.99
C GLU A 209 10.08 0.76 -0.84
N PRO A 210 9.84 -0.40 -0.21
CA PRO A 210 10.73 -0.88 0.86
C PRO A 210 12.18 -0.98 0.40
N GLU A 211 13.11 -0.45 1.19
CA GLU A 211 14.53 -0.36 0.81
C GLU A 211 15.22 -1.73 0.65
N HIS A 212 14.73 -2.79 1.31
CA HIS A 212 15.37 -4.11 1.32
C HIS A 212 15.43 -4.79 -0.06
N CYS A 213 14.47 -4.49 -0.95
CA CYS A 213 14.38 -5.07 -2.28
C CYS A 213 15.06 -4.21 -3.36
N GLN A 214 15.86 -3.21 -2.99
CA GLN A 214 16.60 -2.32 -3.90
C GLN A 214 15.72 -1.73 -5.03
N TYR A 215 14.48 -1.35 -4.71
CA TYR A 215 13.51 -0.83 -5.68
C TYR A 215 13.08 -1.84 -6.75
N THR A 216 13.07 -3.13 -6.44
CA THR A 216 12.63 -4.22 -7.33
C THR A 216 11.64 -5.20 -6.65
N CYS A 217 10.94 -4.76 -5.61
CA CYS A 217 10.00 -5.56 -4.82
C CYS A 217 8.89 -6.15 -5.70
N VAL A 218 8.38 -5.39 -6.67
CA VAL A 218 7.29 -5.86 -7.55
C VAL A 218 7.79 -7.00 -8.43
N GLU A 219 9.00 -6.87 -8.96
CA GLU A 219 9.65 -7.87 -9.81
C GLU A 219 10.03 -9.14 -9.02
N GLN A 220 10.45 -8.97 -7.77
CA GLN A 220 10.78 -10.08 -6.85
C GLN A 220 9.54 -10.71 -6.20
N GLY A 221 8.38 -10.05 -6.27
CA GLY A 221 7.15 -10.48 -5.63
C GLY A 221 7.16 -10.36 -4.11
N GLU A 222 7.96 -9.43 -3.56
CA GLU A 222 8.12 -9.26 -2.10
C GLU A 222 7.17 -8.22 -1.51
N ALA A 223 6.88 -7.15 -2.26
CA ALA A 223 5.93 -6.12 -1.89
C ALA A 223 5.30 -5.47 -3.11
N PHE A 224 4.08 -4.98 -2.94
CA PHE A 224 3.29 -4.38 -4.00
C PHE A 224 2.76 -3.01 -3.57
N PRO A 225 2.68 -2.03 -4.50
CA PRO A 225 2.05 -0.76 -4.21
C PRO A 225 0.55 -0.98 -4.03
N THR A 226 -0.02 -0.35 -3.00
CA THR A 226 -1.40 -0.52 -2.59
C THR A 226 -2.09 0.81 -2.34
N PHE A 227 -3.31 0.92 -2.86
CA PHE A 227 -4.25 1.98 -2.55
C PHE A 227 -5.33 1.41 -1.63
N LEU A 228 -5.22 1.72 -0.35
CA LEU A 228 -6.14 1.27 0.68
C LEU A 228 -7.26 2.31 0.85
N THR A 229 -8.51 1.83 0.85
CA THR A 229 -9.71 2.60 1.17
C THR A 229 -10.30 2.02 2.44
N TYR A 230 -10.40 2.82 3.50
CA TYR A 230 -11.00 2.44 4.77
C TYR A 230 -12.38 3.11 4.87
N LYS A 231 -13.43 2.31 5.04
CA LYS A 231 -14.75 2.79 5.47
C LYS A 231 -14.89 2.48 6.95
N THR A 232 -14.76 3.52 7.77
CA THR A 232 -14.58 3.33 9.22
C THR A 232 -15.22 4.46 10.03
N CYS A 233 -15.62 4.18 11.27
CA CYS A 233 -15.96 5.19 12.28
C CYS A 233 -14.86 5.37 13.35
N HIS A 234 -13.76 4.61 13.22
CA HIS A 234 -12.65 4.64 14.16
C HIS A 234 -11.57 5.67 13.78
N GLY A 235 -11.80 6.45 12.71
CA GLY A 235 -10.93 7.53 12.26
C GLY A 235 -10.79 8.65 13.29
N LYS A 236 -9.55 9.07 13.54
CA LYS A 236 -9.22 10.24 14.36
C LYS A 236 -8.84 11.41 13.46
N ASN A 237 -9.73 12.40 13.38
CA ASN A 237 -9.49 13.60 12.59
C ASN A 237 -8.38 14.46 13.23
N VAL A 238 -7.29 14.66 12.49
CA VAL A 238 -6.16 15.52 12.88
C VAL A 238 -5.91 16.62 11.86
N GLU A 239 -6.86 16.86 10.95
CA GLU A 239 -6.80 17.87 9.89
C GLU A 239 -6.48 19.26 10.45
N GLU A 240 -7.00 19.59 11.64
CA GLU A 240 -6.73 20.89 12.29
C GLU A 240 -5.22 21.19 12.37
N TRP A 241 -4.39 20.16 12.59
CA TRP A 241 -2.94 20.27 12.75
C TRP A 241 -2.14 19.90 11.49
N ASN A 242 -2.75 19.23 10.50
CA ASN A 242 -2.13 18.91 9.21
C ASN A 242 -3.09 19.12 8.02
N ARG A 243 -3.55 20.37 7.86
CA ARG A 243 -4.58 20.74 6.86
C ARG A 243 -4.19 20.46 5.41
N LEU A 244 -2.91 20.58 5.08
CA LEU A 244 -2.42 20.40 3.70
C LEU A 244 -2.59 18.96 3.21
N GLU A 245 -2.54 18.00 4.12
CA GLU A 245 -2.69 16.58 3.82
C GLU A 245 -4.09 16.07 4.14
N GLN A 246 -4.94 16.88 4.80
CA GLN A 246 -6.21 16.47 5.39
C GLN A 246 -6.07 15.13 6.10
N GLU A 247 -5.09 15.06 7.00
CA GLU A 247 -4.65 13.81 7.60
C GLU A 247 -5.64 13.32 8.67
N TRP A 248 -5.81 11.99 8.69
CA TRP A 248 -6.57 11.23 9.66
C TRP A 248 -5.74 10.06 10.14
N LEU A 249 -5.87 9.72 11.42
CA LEU A 249 -5.13 8.62 12.02
C LEU A 249 -6.05 7.48 12.43
N LEU A 250 -5.63 6.26 12.11
CA LEU A 250 -6.23 5.02 12.63
C LEU A 250 -5.31 4.44 13.70
N LEU A 251 -5.91 4.07 14.83
CA LEU A 251 -5.19 3.41 15.92
C LEU A 251 -4.77 1.99 15.52
N PRO A 252 -3.70 1.44 16.12
CA PRO A 252 -3.26 0.09 15.84
C PRO A 252 -4.31 -0.97 16.23
N SER A 253 -4.20 -2.13 15.60
CA SER A 253 -5.00 -3.34 15.85
C SER A 253 -6.52 -3.17 15.68
N LEU A 254 -6.98 -2.08 15.05
CA LEU A 254 -8.35 -1.97 14.58
C LEU A 254 -8.64 -3.10 13.57
N SER A 255 -9.84 -3.68 13.69
CA SER A 255 -10.24 -4.88 12.97
C SER A 255 -11.08 -4.52 11.76
N TYR A 256 -10.67 -4.99 10.57
CA TYR A 256 -11.31 -4.68 9.31
C TYR A 256 -11.62 -5.93 8.51
N LYS A 257 -12.76 -5.97 7.84
CA LYS A 257 -13.07 -6.96 6.81
C LYS A 257 -12.67 -6.41 5.44
N PRO A 258 -11.80 -7.10 4.69
CA PRO A 258 -11.61 -6.78 3.28
C PRO A 258 -12.92 -6.98 2.53
N ALA A 259 -13.37 -5.95 1.83
CA ALA A 259 -14.57 -5.98 0.99
C ALA A 259 -14.22 -6.24 -0.50
N SER A 260 -13.04 -5.80 -0.93
CA SER A 260 -12.56 -6.02 -2.31
C SER A 260 -11.05 -5.89 -2.39
N ILE A 261 -10.42 -6.73 -3.22
CA ILE A 261 -9.03 -6.60 -3.64
C ILE A 261 -9.01 -6.67 -5.17
N SER A 262 -8.37 -5.71 -5.83
CA SER A 262 -8.31 -5.68 -7.30
C SER A 262 -6.97 -5.16 -7.77
N LYS A 263 -6.41 -5.83 -8.78
CA LYS A 263 -5.17 -5.41 -9.44
C LYS A 263 -5.52 -4.38 -10.53
N VAL A 264 -4.85 -3.24 -10.49
CA VAL A 264 -5.06 -2.14 -11.43
C VAL A 264 -3.77 -1.86 -12.18
N MET A 265 -3.82 -1.92 -13.51
CA MET A 265 -2.70 -1.51 -14.36
C MET A 265 -2.47 -0.01 -14.21
N ASN A 266 -1.25 0.36 -13.79
CA ASN A 266 -0.84 1.75 -13.67
C ASN A 266 -0.57 2.34 -15.06
N ASP A 267 0.12 1.57 -15.90
CA ASP A 267 0.29 1.88 -17.31
C ASP A 267 -0.73 1.07 -18.14
N PRO A 268 -1.80 1.70 -18.66
CA PRO A 268 -2.81 1.01 -19.46
C PRO A 268 -2.22 0.42 -20.74
N TRP A 269 -1.07 0.89 -21.22
CA TRP A 269 -0.45 0.33 -22.42
C TRP A 269 0.18 -1.04 -22.17
N TRP A 270 0.38 -1.44 -20.92
CA TRP A 270 1.00 -2.74 -20.62
C TRP A 270 0.18 -3.95 -21.07
N GLU A 271 -1.14 -3.77 -21.20
CA GLU A 271 -2.09 -4.78 -21.67
C GLU A 271 -2.88 -4.30 -22.90
N ALA A 272 -2.51 -3.16 -23.48
CA ALA A 272 -3.20 -2.60 -24.63
C ALA A 272 -2.99 -3.47 -25.86
N THR A 273 -4.10 -3.81 -26.51
CA THR A 273 -4.08 -4.45 -27.84
C THR A 273 -3.58 -3.45 -28.90
N PRO A 274 -3.20 -3.92 -30.10
CA PRO A 274 -2.87 -3.01 -31.19
C PRO A 274 -3.98 -2.00 -31.51
N LYS A 275 -5.25 -2.39 -31.32
CA LYS A 275 -6.40 -1.49 -31.50
C LYS A 275 -6.43 -0.40 -30.43
N ASP A 276 -6.27 -0.77 -29.15
CA ASP A 276 -6.28 0.19 -28.04
C ASP A 276 -5.12 1.20 -28.17
N MET A 277 -3.95 0.72 -28.59
CA MET A 277 -2.79 1.55 -28.86
C MET A 277 -3.03 2.54 -30.01
N ALA A 278 -3.59 2.06 -31.12
CA ALA A 278 -3.89 2.92 -32.26
C ALA A 278 -4.98 3.94 -31.95
N GLU A 279 -5.99 3.56 -31.17
CA GLU A 279 -7.03 4.47 -30.70
C GLU A 279 -6.45 5.57 -29.81
N TRP A 280 -5.58 5.23 -28.86
CA TRP A 280 -4.90 6.22 -28.02
C TRP A 280 -4.07 7.17 -28.88
N LEU A 281 -3.24 6.66 -29.78
CA LEU A 281 -2.39 7.47 -30.68
C LEU A 281 -3.20 8.35 -31.64
N GLY A 282 -4.43 7.97 -31.94
CA GLY A 282 -5.36 8.73 -32.78
C GLY A 282 -5.99 9.94 -32.08
N GLN A 283 -5.76 10.11 -30.78
CA GLN A 283 -6.35 11.19 -29.97
C GLN A 283 -5.32 12.30 -29.67
N SER A 284 -5.84 13.48 -29.31
CA SER A 284 -5.03 14.53 -28.70
C SER A 284 -4.95 14.33 -27.19
N HIS A 285 -3.79 14.64 -26.60
CA HIS A 285 -3.56 14.49 -25.17
C HIS A 285 -3.13 15.80 -24.56
N THR A 286 -3.94 16.31 -23.64
CA THR A 286 -3.62 17.51 -22.85
C THR A 286 -2.76 17.11 -21.66
N VAL A 287 -1.60 17.75 -21.54
CA VAL A 287 -0.71 17.64 -20.38
C VAL A 287 -0.92 18.82 -19.44
N ILE A 288 -0.51 18.66 -18.19
CA ILE A 288 -0.46 19.77 -17.23
C ILE A 288 0.54 20.85 -17.70
N GLU A 289 0.29 22.11 -17.34
CA GLU A 289 1.07 23.27 -17.81
C GLU A 289 2.57 23.17 -17.52
N ASP A 290 2.95 22.57 -16.39
CA ASP A 290 4.35 22.27 -16.03
C ASP A 290 5.08 21.37 -17.04
N TRP A 291 4.34 20.66 -17.89
CA TRP A 291 4.86 19.79 -18.95
C TRP A 291 4.66 20.39 -20.34
N SER A 292 4.19 21.64 -20.39
CA SER A 292 4.10 22.38 -21.64
C SER A 292 5.49 22.53 -22.25
N ARG A 293 5.57 22.35 -23.57
CA ARG A 293 6.80 22.52 -24.32
C ARG A 293 6.61 23.64 -25.33
N LYS A 294 7.46 24.66 -25.28
CA LYS A 294 7.33 25.85 -26.15
C LYS A 294 5.90 26.47 -26.08
N GLY A 295 5.26 26.42 -24.90
CA GLY A 295 3.88 26.89 -24.69
C GLY A 295 2.76 25.95 -25.19
N LYS A 296 3.09 24.77 -25.72
CA LYS A 296 2.13 23.76 -26.17
C LYS A 296 1.77 22.82 -25.02
N THR A 297 0.48 22.73 -24.68
CA THR A 297 -0.09 21.86 -23.62
C THR A 297 -0.86 20.67 -24.18
N THR A 298 -1.05 20.58 -25.49
CA THR A 298 -1.77 19.48 -26.14
C THR A 298 -0.90 18.86 -27.22
N PHE A 299 -0.71 17.55 -27.18
CA PHE A 299 0.12 16.78 -28.10
C PHE A 299 -0.72 15.76 -28.89
N GLY A 300 -0.19 15.28 -30.02
CA GLY A 300 -0.95 14.44 -30.95
C GLY A 300 -2.02 15.20 -31.72
N PRO A 301 -2.87 14.52 -32.50
CA PRO A 301 -2.85 13.07 -32.74
C PRO A 301 -1.68 12.63 -33.63
N TRP A 302 -1.36 11.33 -33.61
CA TRP A 302 -0.34 10.68 -34.46
C TRP A 302 -0.99 9.57 -35.31
N PRO A 303 -1.79 9.93 -36.33
CA PRO A 303 -2.55 8.97 -37.14
C PRO A 303 -1.67 8.01 -37.95
N ASP A 304 -0.45 8.44 -38.28
CA ASP A 304 0.57 7.65 -38.95
C ASP A 304 1.16 6.57 -38.04
N LEU A 305 1.46 6.88 -36.77
CA LEU A 305 1.86 5.89 -35.78
C LEU A 305 0.70 4.94 -35.47
N ALA A 306 -0.53 5.44 -35.35
CA ALA A 306 -1.72 4.61 -35.15
C ALA A 306 -1.90 3.59 -36.30
N ALA A 307 -1.77 4.03 -37.54
CA ALA A 307 -1.84 3.15 -38.71
C ALA A 307 -0.72 2.10 -38.71
N ALA A 308 0.50 2.48 -38.34
CA ALA A 308 1.63 1.56 -38.27
C ALA A 308 1.47 0.51 -37.17
N VAL A 309 0.96 0.91 -35.99
CA VAL A 309 0.63 0.00 -34.89
C VAL A 309 -0.36 -1.07 -35.33
N LEU A 310 -1.43 -0.70 -36.05
CA LEU A 310 -2.40 -1.64 -36.59
C LEU A 310 -1.79 -2.55 -37.66
N ALA A 311 -1.08 -1.97 -38.63
CA ALA A 311 -0.51 -2.71 -39.76
C ALA A 311 0.49 -3.81 -39.31
N HIS A 312 1.17 -3.58 -38.18
CA HIS A 312 2.18 -4.49 -37.65
C HIS A 312 1.73 -5.27 -36.41
N SER A 313 0.45 -5.16 -36.02
CA SER A 313 -0.09 -5.82 -34.82
C SER A 313 0.76 -5.55 -33.57
N ILE A 314 1.20 -4.29 -33.40
CA ILE A 314 2.07 -3.89 -32.29
C ILE A 314 1.20 -3.70 -31.04
N ASP A 315 1.30 -4.62 -30.08
CA ASP A 315 0.69 -4.43 -28.77
C ASP A 315 1.42 -3.35 -27.96
N GLY A 316 0.83 -2.91 -26.86
CA GLY A 316 1.41 -1.83 -26.07
C GLY A 316 2.75 -2.18 -25.41
N ARG A 317 3.05 -3.45 -25.14
CA ARG A 317 4.39 -3.87 -24.64
C ARG A 317 5.46 -3.72 -25.71
N ALA A 318 5.17 -4.18 -26.93
CA ALA A 318 6.03 -4.00 -28.08
C ALA A 318 6.23 -2.51 -28.38
N PHE A 319 5.17 -1.71 -28.31
CA PHE A 319 5.24 -0.26 -28.50
C PHE A 319 6.08 0.44 -27.42
N MET A 320 5.96 0.06 -26.15
CA MET A 320 6.78 0.62 -25.07
C MET A 320 8.26 0.26 -25.23
N LYS A 321 8.56 -0.99 -25.60
CA LYS A 321 9.94 -1.42 -25.89
C LYS A 321 10.53 -0.63 -27.06
N TRP A 322 9.72 -0.36 -28.08
CA TRP A 322 10.10 0.54 -29.16
C TRP A 322 10.38 1.96 -28.66
N ASN A 323 9.43 2.57 -27.95
CA ASN A 323 9.53 3.96 -27.50
C ASN A 323 10.77 4.18 -26.61
N ALA A 324 11.17 3.16 -25.86
CA ALA A 324 12.40 3.16 -25.07
C ALA A 324 13.68 3.03 -25.93
N ASN A 325 13.67 2.14 -26.95
CA ASN A 325 14.88 1.74 -27.68
C ASN A 325 15.03 2.41 -29.07
N ARG A 326 14.07 3.23 -29.49
CA ARG A 326 14.04 3.98 -30.77
C ARG A 326 14.13 3.13 -32.04
N SER A 327 13.95 1.82 -31.95
CA SER A 327 14.11 0.87 -33.06
C SER A 327 12.77 0.49 -33.70
N PHE A 328 12.04 1.45 -34.31
CA PHE A 328 10.84 1.07 -35.07
C PHE A 328 11.30 0.38 -36.35
N PRO A 329 10.55 -0.59 -36.89
CA PRO A 329 10.86 -1.07 -38.23
C PRO A 329 10.85 0.09 -39.25
N GLU A 330 12.01 0.36 -39.87
CA GLU A 330 12.08 1.14 -41.12
C GLU A 330 11.27 0.36 -42.16
N PRO A 331 10.36 1.01 -42.94
CA PRO A 331 10.49 2.37 -43.46
C PRO A 331 9.42 3.41 -43.02
N TYR A 332 8.46 3.05 -42.15
CA TYR A 332 7.23 3.85 -42.03
C TYR A 332 7.33 5.14 -41.22
N VAL A 333 8.27 5.22 -40.25
CA VAL A 333 8.42 6.43 -39.43
C VAL A 333 9.44 7.39 -40.06
N LYS A 334 10.58 6.88 -40.52
CA LYS A 334 11.68 7.71 -41.08
C LYS A 334 11.39 8.24 -42.50
N GLY A 335 10.56 7.56 -43.28
CA GLY A 335 10.19 7.99 -44.64
C GLY A 335 8.93 8.89 -44.73
N LYS A 336 8.13 8.99 -43.65
CA LYS A 336 6.96 9.88 -43.57
C LYS A 336 7.15 11.03 -42.59
N TRP A 337 8.00 10.87 -41.58
CA TRP A 337 8.40 11.96 -40.69
C TRP A 337 9.72 12.44 -41.28
N ASP A 338 9.66 13.61 -41.92
CA ASP A 338 10.76 14.34 -42.55
C ASP A 338 12.15 13.90 -42.06
N GLU A 339 13.02 13.50 -42.99
CA GLU A 339 14.36 12.94 -42.74
C GLU A 339 15.28 13.88 -41.95
N SER A 340 14.89 15.14 -41.73
CA SER A 340 15.56 15.99 -40.74
C SER A 340 15.42 15.39 -39.34
N GLU A 341 16.55 14.93 -38.77
CA GLU A 341 16.66 14.41 -37.39
C GLU A 341 15.93 15.29 -36.36
N TYR A 342 15.85 16.60 -36.63
CA TYR A 342 15.18 17.60 -35.81
C TYR A 342 13.67 17.35 -35.65
N LEU A 343 12.91 17.17 -36.73
CA LEU A 343 11.46 16.99 -36.66
C LEU A 343 11.07 15.63 -36.05
N TYR A 344 11.83 14.58 -36.35
CA TYR A 344 11.69 13.27 -35.73
C TYR A 344 11.96 13.31 -34.22
N SER A 345 13.00 14.03 -33.80
CA SER A 345 13.33 14.20 -32.37
C SER A 345 12.25 14.98 -31.61
N ASP A 346 11.66 16.02 -32.24
CA ASP A 346 10.63 16.84 -31.61
C ASP A 346 9.33 16.04 -31.40
N LYS A 347 8.85 15.30 -32.40
CA LYS A 347 7.64 14.47 -32.24
C LYS A 347 7.84 13.28 -31.29
N THR A 348 9.02 12.65 -31.28
CA THR A 348 9.35 11.60 -30.30
C THR A 348 9.31 12.16 -28.87
N GLN A 349 9.78 13.39 -28.69
CA GLN A 349 9.73 14.07 -27.41
C GLN A 349 8.29 14.46 -27.04
N GLU A 350 7.45 14.92 -27.97
CA GLU A 350 6.01 15.15 -27.74
C GLU A 350 5.28 13.87 -27.31
N LEU A 351 5.52 12.75 -28.01
CA LEU A 351 4.98 11.45 -27.64
C LEU A 351 5.42 11.04 -26.24
N ARG A 352 6.68 11.30 -25.86
CA ARG A 352 7.18 11.07 -24.51
C ARG A 352 6.41 11.90 -23.47
N TYR A 353 6.17 13.18 -23.71
CA TYR A 353 5.39 14.02 -22.77
C TYR A 353 3.94 13.59 -22.65
N ALA A 354 3.27 13.33 -23.78
CA ALA A 354 1.90 12.81 -23.77
C ALA A 354 1.81 11.44 -23.11
N SER A 355 2.83 10.59 -23.29
CA SER A 355 2.85 9.28 -22.67
C SER A 355 2.84 9.34 -21.14
N TYR A 356 3.21 10.46 -20.52
CA TYR A 356 3.12 10.61 -19.07
C TYR A 356 1.69 10.74 -18.57
N THR A 357 0.73 11.15 -19.42
CA THR A 357 -0.68 11.26 -19.03
C THR A 357 -1.39 9.90 -18.96
N ARG A 358 -0.78 8.85 -19.48
CA ARG A 358 -1.36 7.49 -19.45
C ARG A 358 -1.26 6.85 -18.07
N PHE A 359 -0.29 7.27 -17.26
CA PHE A 359 -0.06 6.69 -15.94
C PHE A 359 -1.14 7.16 -14.96
N LYS A 360 -1.75 6.22 -14.24
CA LYS A 360 -2.73 6.54 -13.19
C LYS A 360 -2.06 7.10 -11.93
N LEU A 361 -0.86 6.63 -11.62
CA LEU A 361 -0.09 7.07 -10.46
C LEU A 361 0.75 8.29 -10.80
N PRO A 362 0.88 9.24 -9.86
CA PRO A 362 1.70 10.42 -10.06
C PRO A 362 3.15 10.00 -10.32
N THR A 363 3.73 10.69 -11.28
CA THR A 363 5.13 10.67 -11.71
C THR A 363 6.09 11.12 -10.61
N ILE A 364 7.30 10.55 -10.56
CA ILE A 364 8.36 10.97 -9.63
C ILE A 364 8.93 12.31 -10.11
N SER A 365 9.06 13.31 -9.22
CA SER A 365 9.82 14.53 -9.55
C SER A 365 11.29 14.18 -9.72
N THR A 366 11.81 14.14 -10.95
CA THR A 366 13.24 14.02 -11.22
C THR A 366 13.83 15.39 -11.49
N GLY A 367 15.15 15.56 -11.36
CA GLY A 367 15.84 16.84 -11.64
C GLY A 367 15.69 17.37 -13.08
N MET A 368 15.02 16.63 -13.97
CA MET A 368 14.67 17.03 -15.34
C MET A 368 13.14 17.18 -15.55
N GLY A 369 12.37 17.29 -14.46
CA GLY A 369 10.90 17.27 -14.46
C GLY A 369 10.32 15.95 -13.96
N LYS A 370 9.00 15.89 -13.82
CA LYS A 370 8.26 14.68 -13.43
C LYS A 370 8.50 13.55 -14.46
N GLY A 371 9.15 12.45 -14.06
CA GLY A 371 9.40 11.25 -14.87
C GLY A 371 8.32 10.18 -14.68
N PRO A 372 8.14 9.24 -15.63
CA PRO A 372 7.05 8.26 -15.58
C PRO A 372 7.15 7.41 -14.30
N ASN A 373 6.01 7.13 -13.67
CA ASN A 373 5.98 6.19 -12.55
C ASN A 373 6.17 4.78 -13.13
N THR A 374 7.31 4.16 -12.85
CA THR A 374 7.72 2.86 -13.41
C THR A 374 7.09 1.65 -12.71
N VAL A 375 6.17 1.87 -11.78
CA VAL A 375 5.34 0.81 -11.21
C VAL A 375 4.39 0.30 -12.30
N PRO A 376 4.37 -1.00 -12.65
CA PRO A 376 3.52 -1.51 -13.73
C PRO A 376 2.04 -1.58 -13.35
N TYR A 377 1.76 -1.90 -12.08
CA TYR A 377 0.41 -2.05 -11.53
C TYR A 377 0.43 -1.80 -10.02
N TYR A 378 -0.73 -1.58 -9.43
CA TYR A 378 -0.93 -1.51 -7.98
C TYR A 378 -2.21 -2.27 -7.61
N TYR A 379 -2.41 -2.58 -6.34
CA TYR A 379 -3.67 -3.15 -5.86
C TYR A 379 -4.54 -2.08 -5.21
N THR A 380 -5.83 -2.06 -5.52
CA THR A 380 -6.85 -1.33 -4.75
C THR A 380 -7.47 -2.28 -3.75
N ILE A 381 -7.55 -1.88 -2.49
CA ILE A 381 -8.09 -2.70 -1.40
C ILE A 381 -9.08 -1.86 -0.62
N THR A 382 -10.30 -2.37 -0.45
CA THR A 382 -11.33 -1.74 0.38
C THR A 382 -11.47 -2.52 1.67
N LEU A 383 -11.42 -1.81 2.78
CA LEU A 383 -11.50 -2.32 4.14
C LEU A 383 -12.69 -1.66 4.83
N GLU A 384 -13.55 -2.46 5.44
CA GLU A 384 -14.71 -2.01 6.21
C GLU A 384 -14.53 -2.42 7.67
N ASP A 385 -15.00 -1.63 8.64
CA ASP A 385 -14.92 -2.02 10.05
C ASP A 385 -15.54 -3.41 10.27
N ALA A 386 -14.81 -4.30 10.95
CA ALA A 386 -15.29 -5.65 11.23
C ALA A 386 -16.39 -5.65 12.30
N GLU A 387 -16.36 -4.64 13.17
CA GLU A 387 -17.34 -4.38 14.22
C GLU A 387 -18.24 -3.20 13.82
N PRO A 388 -19.54 -3.24 14.13
CA PRO A 388 -20.41 -2.13 13.85
C PRO A 388 -20.03 -0.90 14.68
N CYS A 389 -20.15 0.26 14.04
CA CYS A 389 -20.36 1.53 14.70
C CYS A 389 -21.71 1.52 15.42
#